data_AF-F7XUH7-F1
#
_entry.id   AF-F7XUH7-F1
#
_cell.length_a   1.000
_cell.length_b   1.000
_cell.length_c   1.000
_cell.angle_alpha   90.00
_cell.angle_beta   90.00
_cell.angle_gamma   90.00
#
_symmetry.space_group_name_H-M   'P 1'
#
loop_
_entity.id
_entity.type
_entity.pdbx_description
1 polymer ?
#
loop_
_entity_poly.entity_id
_entity_poly.type
_entity_poly.pdbx_seq_one_letter_code
_entity_poly.pdbx_strand_id
1 'polypeptide(L)' 'MEVNQGFVLELSSMVKDEDAGICFLCGSGCGSTEAAAAFYNFGYRNSYNISYGFEGEGMWWKALNLPWRKR' A
#
# COMPACT_ATOMS: atom_id res chain seq x y z
N MET A 1 17.34 6.77 2.29
CA MET A 1 15.88 6.92 2.19
C MET A 1 15.45 7.74 3.40
N GLU A 2 14.81 8.88 3.19
CA GLU A 2 14.28 9.71 4.28
C GLU A 2 12.86 9.25 4.62
N VAL A 3 12.54 9.14 5.91
CA VAL A 3 11.21 8.72 6.37
C VAL A 3 10.27 9.93 6.34
N ASN A 4 9.18 9.84 5.57
CA ASN A 4 8.15 10.87 5.59
C ASN A 4 7.36 10.81 6.91
N GLN A 5 7.66 11.73 7.82
CA GLN A 5 6.98 11.86 9.12
C GLN A 5 5.49 12.25 8.98
N GLY A 6 5.11 12.90 7.87
CA GLY A 6 3.73 13.34 7.59
C GLY A 6 2.86 12.31 6.89
N PHE A 7 3.43 11.17 6.47
CA PHE A 7 2.79 10.19 5.59
C PHE A 7 1.37 9.81 6.03
N VAL A 8 1.19 9.48 7.31
CA VAL A 8 -0.09 9.01 7.84
C VAL A 8 -1.14 10.13 7.87
N LEU A 9 -0.74 11.37 8.20
CA LEU A 9 -1.63 12.52 8.22
C LEU A 9 -2.06 12.92 6.80
N GLU A 10 -1.13 12.87 5.85
CA GLU A 10 -1.42 13.16 4.45
C GLU A 10 -2.42 12.14 3.87
N LEU A 11 -2.21 10.85 4.11
CA LEU A 11 -3.10 9.80 3.60
C LEU A 11 -4.47 9.78 4.29
N SER A 12 -4.53 10.00 5.60
CA SER A 12 -5.82 10.08 6.32
C SER A 12 -6.65 11.31 5.90
N SER A 13 -5.99 12.36 5.40
CA SER A 13 -6.69 13.47 4.78
C SER A 13 -7.44 13.06 3.50
N MET A 14 -6.97 12.02 2.79
CA MET A 14 -7.55 11.51 1.54
C MET A 14 -8.56 10.37 1.75
N VAL A 15 -8.33 9.51 2.73
CA VAL A 15 -9.19 8.36 3.05
C VAL A 15 -10.00 8.66 4.31
N LYS A 16 -11.22 9.17 4.14
CA LYS A 16 -12.07 9.60 5.28
C LYS A 16 -12.72 8.46 6.05
N ASP A 17 -12.87 7.31 5.42
CA ASP A 17 -13.48 6.12 6.02
C ASP A 17 -12.39 5.23 6.61
N GLU A 18 -12.38 5.11 7.93
CA GLU A 18 -11.40 4.30 8.68
C GLU A 18 -11.66 2.79 8.54
N ASP A 19 -12.89 2.39 8.19
CA ASP A 19 -13.28 0.99 7.98
C ASP A 19 -13.05 0.53 6.54
N ALA A 20 -12.68 1.43 5.63
CA ALA A 20 -12.39 1.09 4.24
C ALA A 20 -11.26 0.07 4.13
N GLY A 21 -11.41 -0.90 3.23
CA GLY A 21 -10.33 -1.82 2.88
C GLY A 21 -9.25 -1.12 2.05
N ILE A 22 -8.05 -0.98 2.61
CA ILE A 22 -6.92 -0.27 1.98
C ILE A 22 -5.82 -1.26 1.63
N CYS A 23 -5.50 -1.35 0.34
CA CYS A 23 -4.38 -2.16 -0.15
C CYS A 23 -3.21 -1.27 -0.55
N PHE A 24 -2.06 -1.50 0.06
CA PHE A 24 -0.80 -0.83 -0.25
C PHE A 24 -0.01 -1.64 -1.27
N LEU A 25 0.42 -0.98 -2.34
CA LEU A 25 1.22 -1.56 -3.42
C LEU A 25 2.49 -0.74 -3.63
N CYS A 26 3.64 -1.39 -3.61
CA CYS A 26 4.90 -0.80 -4.07
C CYS A 26 5.55 -1.65 -5.15
N GLY A 27 6.74 -1.25 -5.63
CA GLY A 27 7.48 -1.98 -6.66
C GLY A 27 7.72 -3.44 -6.30
N SER A 28 8.13 -3.72 -5.06
CA SER A 28 8.60 -5.04 -4.58
C SER A 28 7.80 -5.69 -3.45
N GLY A 29 6.76 -5.02 -2.93
CA GLY A 29 5.99 -5.47 -1.77
C GLY A 29 6.65 -5.20 -0.40
N CYS A 30 7.95 -4.90 -0.35
CA CYS A 30 8.66 -4.67 0.92
C CYS A 30 8.26 -3.34 1.56
N GLY A 31 8.43 -2.21 0.85
CA GLY A 31 8.14 -0.88 1.40
C GLY A 31 6.66 -0.62 1.69
N SER A 32 5.75 -1.32 1.02
CA SER A 32 4.30 -1.23 1.30
C SER A 32 3.90 -1.95 2.59
N THR A 33 4.74 -2.82 3.15
CA THR A 33 4.50 -3.45 4.46
C THR A 33 4.52 -2.43 5.58
N GLU A 34 5.53 -1.55 5.59
CA GLU A 34 5.68 -0.51 6.63
C GLU A 34 4.54 0.51 6.53
N ALA A 35 4.13 0.87 5.32
CA ALA A 35 2.99 1.75 5.09
C ALA A 35 1.68 1.16 5.64
N ALA A 36 1.40 -0.12 5.33
CA ALA A 36 0.20 -0.80 5.83
C ALA A 36 0.21 -0.90 7.37
N ALA A 37 1.36 -1.22 7.98
CA ALA A 37 1.50 -1.29 9.43
C ALA A 37 1.30 0.08 10.10
N ALA A 38 1.85 1.15 9.52
CA ALA A 38 1.69 2.51 10.04
C ALA A 38 0.20 2.93 10.04
N PHE A 39 -0.51 2.63 8.95
CA PHE A 39 -1.92 2.97 8.81
C PHE A 39 -2.82 2.13 9.73
N TYR A 40 -2.53 0.83 9.86
CA TYR A 40 -3.18 -0.05 10.84
C TYR A 40 -3.05 0.48 12.27
N ASN A 41 -1.83 0.91 12.64
CA ASN A 41 -1.57 1.47 13.98
C ASN A 41 -2.23 2.83 14.21
N PHE A 42 -2.57 3.56 13.15
CA PHE A 42 -3.24 4.86 13.24
C PHE A 42 -4.77 4.75 13.41
N GLY A 43 -5.39 3.63 13.02
CA GLY A 43 -6.83 3.43 13.16
C GLY A 43 -7.46 2.64 12.01
N TYR A 44 -6.82 2.61 10.84
CA TYR A 44 -7.31 1.92 9.64
C TYR A 44 -7.07 0.42 9.73
N ARG A 45 -7.88 -0.27 10.52
CA ARG A 45 -7.70 -1.71 10.83
C ARG A 45 -7.73 -2.61 9.61
N ASN A 46 -8.36 -2.18 8.52
CA ASN A 46 -8.47 -2.92 7.27
C ASN A 46 -7.36 -2.54 6.28
N SER A 47 -6.11 -2.50 6.75
CA SER A 47 -4.93 -2.15 5.96
C SER A 47 -4.13 -3.40 5.57
N TYR A 48 -3.87 -3.59 4.28
CA TYR A 48 -3.24 -4.78 3.72
C TYR A 48 -2.05 -4.43 2.83
N ASN A 49 -1.02 -5.27 2.87
CA ASN A 49 0.11 -5.21 1.93
C ASN A 49 -0.08 -6.22 0.79
N ILE A 50 0.25 -5.84 -0.44
CA ILE A 50 0.39 -6.77 -1.57
C ILE A 50 1.81 -7.35 -1.57
N SER A 51 1.96 -8.59 -1.08
CA SER A 51 3.24 -9.22 -0.69
C SER A 51 4.32 -9.22 -1.77
N TYR A 52 3.96 -9.34 -3.04
CA TYR A 52 4.93 -9.39 -4.14
C TYR A 52 5.12 -8.03 -4.82
N GLY A 53 4.27 -7.03 -4.59
CA GLY A 53 4.38 -5.75 -5.29
C GLY A 53 4.00 -5.79 -6.77
N PHE A 54 4.47 -4.79 -7.52
CA PHE A 54 4.01 -4.52 -8.88
C PHE A 54 4.87 -5.17 -9.98
N GLU A 55 6.21 -5.14 -9.87
CA GLU A 55 7.14 -5.52 -10.96
C GLU A 55 8.09 -6.66 -10.60
N GLY A 56 7.85 -7.85 -11.15
CA GLY A 56 8.69 -9.05 -10.97
C GLY A 56 8.05 -10.27 -11.65
N GLU A 57 8.42 -11.49 -11.23
CA GLU A 57 8.01 -12.75 -11.87
C GLU A 57 7.15 -13.64 -10.97
N GLY A 58 6.23 -14.41 -11.56
CA GLY A 58 5.35 -15.32 -10.81
C GLY A 58 4.13 -14.59 -10.24
N MET A 59 4.08 -14.40 -8.92
CA MET A 59 2.89 -13.89 -8.21
C MET A 59 2.75 -12.35 -8.18
N TRP A 60 3.49 -11.63 -9.01
CA TRP A 60 3.54 -10.17 -9.03
C TRP A 60 2.40 -9.60 -9.87
N TRP A 61 1.97 -8.37 -9.57
CA TRP A 61 0.79 -7.77 -10.22
C TRP A 61 0.87 -7.82 -11.76
N LYS A 62 2.00 -7.39 -12.32
CA LYS A 62 2.21 -7.43 -13.78
C LYS A 62 2.37 -8.86 -14.32
N ALA A 63 3.08 -9.74 -13.61
CA ALA A 63 3.30 -11.12 -14.06
C ALA A 63 2.00 -11.91 -14.15
N LEU A 64 1.05 -11.63 -13.27
CA LEU A 64 -0.30 -12.21 -13.28
C LEU A 64 -1.24 -11.58 -14.33
N ASN A 65 -0.74 -10.67 -15.18
CA ASN A 65 -1.54 -9.90 -16.14
C ASN A 65 -2.74 -9.18 -15.51
N LEU A 66 -2.61 -8.74 -14.25
CA LEU A 66 -3.67 -7.99 -13.58
C LEU A 66 -3.81 -6.59 -14.21
N PRO A 67 -5.04 -6.03 -14.25
CA PRO A 67 -5.26 -4.72 -14.87
C PRO A 67 -4.44 -3.62 -14.19
N TRP A 68 -3.82 -2.77 -15.00
CA TRP A 68 -3.15 -1.56 -14.55
C TRP A 68 -3.20 -0.50 -15.64
N ARG A 69 -3.10 0.77 -15.25
CA ARG A 69 -3.06 1.90 -16.18
C ARG A 69 -1.98 2.87 -15.72
N LYS A 70 -1.08 3.22 -16.62
CA LYS A 70 -0.20 4.38 -16.41
C LYS A 70 -1.04 5.64 -16.61
N ARG A 71 -1.05 6.50 -15.60
CA ARG A 71 -1.71 7.81 -15.67
C ARG A 71 -0.78 8.82 -16.32
#